data_AF-A0A8J4WS52-F1
#
_entry.id   AF-A0A8J4WS52-F1
#
_cell.length_a   1.000
_cell.length_b   1.000
_cell.length_c   1.000
_cell.angle_alpha   90.00
_cell.angle_beta   90.00
_cell.angle_gamma   90.00
#
_symmetry.space_group_name_H-M   'P 1'
#
loop_
_entity.id
_entity.type
_entity.pdbx_description
1 polymer ?
#
loop_
_entity_poly.entity_id
_entity_poly.type
_entity_poly.pdbx_seq_one_letter_code
_entity_poly.pdbx_strand_id
1 'polypeptide(L)' 'MKMHTCLADEYSYNWMTDTETHDAHRMTLDQQFNNVKTATLKSHVMKYGDMVCTLS' A
#
# COMPACT_ATOMS: atom_id res chain seq x y z
N MET A 1 -1.35 26.18 -12.66
CA MET A 1 -2.67 25.53 -12.63
C MET A 1 -2.90 25.00 -11.22
N LYS A 2 -3.96 25.42 -10.52
CA LYS A 2 -4.30 24.92 -9.18
C LYS A 2 -5.56 24.07 -9.29
N MET A 3 -5.51 22.84 -8.80
CA MET A 3 -6.71 22.01 -8.66
C MET A 3 -7.30 22.22 -7.26
N HIS A 4 -8.60 22.51 -7.21
CA HIS A 4 -9.36 22.76 -5.98
C HIS A 4 -9.96 21.47 -5.39
N THR A 5 -9.23 20.36 -5.49
CA THR A 5 -9.68 19.04 -5.01
C THR A 5 -8.48 18.24 -4.54
N CYS A 6 -8.73 17.21 -3.74
CA CYS A 6 -7.73 16.18 -3.43
C CYS A 6 -7.49 15.29 -4.65
N LEU A 7 -6.23 14.93 -4.89
CA LEU A 7 -5.83 14.03 -6.00
C LEU A 7 -5.62 12.59 -5.55
N ALA A 8 -5.53 12.37 -4.25
CA ALA A 8 -5.30 11.07 -3.64
C ALA A 8 -5.85 11.05 -2.21
N ASP A 9 -6.13 9.85 -1.72
CA ASP A 9 -6.25 9.55 -0.30
C ASP A 9 -4.92 9.02 0.26
N GLU A 10 -4.78 9.04 1.59
CA GLU A 10 -3.54 8.69 2.28
C GLU A 10 -3.10 7.24 2.00
N TYR A 11 -4.03 6.29 2.04
CA TYR A 11 -3.72 4.88 1.85
C TYR A 11 -3.25 4.60 0.42
N SER A 12 -4.02 5.04 -0.58
CA SER A 12 -3.67 4.84 -1.99
C SER A 12 -2.38 5.57 -2.36
N TYR A 13 -2.16 6.78 -1.83
CA TYR A 13 -0.91 7.50 -2.03
C TYR A 13 0.30 6.73 -1.49
N ASN A 14 0.22 6.25 -0.25
CA ASN A 14 1.29 5.50 0.39
C ASN A 14 1.58 4.18 -0.36
N TRP A 15 0.56 3.45 -0.78
CA TRP A 15 0.71 2.20 -1.53
C TRP A 15 1.37 2.40 -2.89
N MET A 16 0.91 3.38 -3.65
CA MET A 16 1.46 3.66 -4.99
C MET A 16 2.90 4.16 -4.90
N THR A 17 3.20 5.06 -3.97
CA THR A 17 4.56 5.59 -3.78
C THR A 17 5.53 4.49 -3.34
N ASP A 18 5.11 3.60 -2.45
CA ASP A 18 5.93 2.43 -2.04
C ASP A 18 6.17 1.49 -3.23
N THR A 19 5.18 1.31 -4.12
CA THR A 19 5.34 0.53 -5.36
C THR A 19 6.32 1.17 -6.35
N GLU A 20 6.29 2.49 -6.49
CA GLU A 20 7.17 3.23 -7.41
C GLU A 20 8.62 3.31 -6.93
N THR A 21 8.83 3.27 -5.61
CA THR A 21 10.16 3.38 -4.98
C THR A 21 10.89 2.05 -4.88
N HIS A 22 10.18 0.92 -4.96
CA HIS A 22 10.74 -0.42 -4.87
C HIS A 22 10.58 -1.21 -6.18
N ASP A 23 11.43 -2.21 -6.39
CA ASP A 23 11.24 -3.15 -7.50
C ASP A 23 10.07 -4.09 -7.19
N ALA A 24 8.96 -3.90 -7.91
CA ALA A 24 7.73 -4.68 -7.74
C ALA A 24 7.92 -6.18 -7.99
N HIS A 25 8.97 -6.61 -8.69
CA HIS A 25 9.29 -8.03 -8.89
C HIS A 25 10.03 -8.65 -7.70
N ARG A 26 10.54 -7.83 -6.77
CA ARG A 26 11.36 -8.27 -5.63
C ARG A 26 10.64 -8.09 -4.31
N MET A 27 9.73 -7.12 -4.22
CA MET A 27 8.95 -6.85 -3.02
C MET A 27 7.78 -7.82 -2.88
N THR A 28 7.60 -8.39 -1.69
CA THR A 28 6.43 -9.21 -1.39
C THR A 28 5.24 -8.34 -0.96
N LEU A 29 4.02 -8.85 -1.14
CA LEU A 29 2.80 -8.20 -0.62
C LEU A 29 2.83 -8.03 0.91
N ASP A 30 3.55 -8.89 1.63
CA ASP A 30 3.73 -8.77 3.08
C ASP A 30 4.63 -7.59 3.46
N GLN A 31 5.75 -7.41 2.75
CA GLN A 31 6.64 -6.27 2.95
C GLN A 31 5.91 -4.96 2.65
N GLN A 32 5.26 -4.87 1.49
CA GLN A 32 4.50 -3.71 1.09
C GLN A 32 3.39 -3.37 2.09
N PHE A 33 2.63 -4.37 2.55
CA PHE A 33 1.62 -4.13 3.58
C PHE A 33 2.20 -3.56 4.87
N ASN A 34 3.32 -4.10 5.36
CA ASN A 34 3.92 -3.61 6.60
C ASN A 34 4.43 -2.17 6.46
N ASN A 35 5.00 -1.83 5.30
CA ASN A 35 5.40 -0.47 4.97
C ASN A 35 4.19 0.47 4.98
N VAL A 36 3.14 0.14 4.22
CA VAL A 36 1.94 0.96 4.09
C VAL A 36 1.17 1.07 5.40
N LYS A 37 1.12 0.00 6.20
CA LYS A 37 0.53 0.01 7.55
C LYS A 37 1.27 0.95 8.49
N THR A 38 2.59 1.04 8.37
CA THR A 38 3.40 1.96 9.17
C THR A 38 3.24 3.41 8.69
N ALA A 39 3.10 3.62 7.38
CA ALA A 39 2.99 4.96 6.78
C ALA A 39 1.58 5.57 6.85
N THR A 40 0.53 4.75 6.95
CA THR A 40 -0.87 5.21 7.00
C THR A 40 -1.27 5.51 8.44
N LEU A 41 -1.44 6.79 8.77
CA LEU A 41 -1.62 7.23 10.15
C LEU A 41 -3.09 7.45 10.53
N LYS A 42 -3.95 7.78 9.55
CA LYS A 42 -5.35 8.17 9.83
C LYS A 42 -6.33 7.00 9.80
N SER A 43 -5.86 5.79 9.53
CA SER A 43 -6.70 4.60 9.49
C SER A 43 -5.91 3.32 9.78
N HIS A 44 -6.62 2.24 10.12
CA HIS A 44 -6.01 0.94 10.36
C HIS A 44 -5.95 0.12 9.07
N VAL A 45 -4.73 -0.17 8.61
CA VAL A 45 -4.50 -1.07 7.46
C VAL A 45 -4.60 -2.52 7.93
N MET A 46 -5.50 -3.29 7.30
CA MET A 46 -5.88 -4.66 7.67
C MET A 46 -5.81 -5.60 6.46
N LYS A 47 -5.58 -6.90 6.68
CA LYS A 47 -5.68 -7.96 5.66
C LYS A 47 -6.79 -8.93 6.02
N TYR A 48 -7.40 -9.50 5.00
CA TYR A 48 -8.46 -10.50 5.11
C TYR A 48 -8.26 -11.57 4.03
N GLY A 49 -8.85 -12.75 4.23
CA GLY A 49 -8.70 -13.88 3.30
C GLY A 49 -7.50 -14.76 3.63
N ASP A 50 -7.00 -15.49 2.63
CA ASP A 50 -5.84 -16.37 2.78
C ASP A 50 -4.55 -15.55 2.79
N MET A 51 -3.83 -15.60 3.91
CA MET A 51 -2.56 -14.90 4.08
C MET A 51 -1.39 -15.73 3.58
N VAL A 52 -1.62 -17.02 3.32
CA VAL A 52 -0.65 -17.91 2.73
C VAL A 52 -1.13 -18.18 1.30
N CYS A 53 -0.37 -17.77 0.30
CA CYS A 53 -0.71 -18.12 -1.08
C CYS A 53 -0.39 -19.60 -1.29
N THR A 54 -1.25 -20.48 -0.80
CA THR A 54 -1.16 -21.92 -1.02
C THR A 54 -1.68 -22.19 -2.43
N LEU A 55 -0.78 -22.57 -3.35
CA LEU A 55 -1.19 -23.10 -4.65
C LEU A 55 -2.04 -24.36 -4.37
N SER A 56 -3.33 -24.28 -4.71
CA SER A 56 -4.26 -25.41 -4.65
C SER A 56 -4.17 -26.26 -5.92
#